data_AF-A0A2D8WXM4-F1
#
_entry.id   AF-A0A2D8WXM4-F1
#
_cell.length_a   1.000
_cell.length_b   1.000
_cell.length_c   1.000
_cell.angle_alpha   90.00
_cell.angle_beta   90.00
_cell.angle_gamma   90.00
#
_symmetry.space_group_name_H-M   'P 1'
#
loop_
_entity.id
_entity.type
_entity.pdbx_description
1 polymer ?
#
loop_
_entity_poly.entity_id
_entity_poly.type
_entity_poly.pdbx_seq_one_letter_code
_entity_poly.pdbx_strand_id
1 'polypeptide(L)'
;MSQLSKHGLTRRALLSRAAAAGTLAVAGAGFIAAPDAAWAVEVGKISEHEMATLLQMARDIYPHDRIGDRFYAIAVKSHDSDDQKQMVAEGVAALDAAAKEAGFDDYLSAGWEADRVTILKTIEDTPFFQTVRGGLVTGLYNQKEIWPIFGYEGESYSQGGYINRGFDDIDWL
;
A
#
# COMPACT_ATOMS: atom_id res chain seq x y z
N MET A 1 -22.78 3.56 32.54
CA MET A 1 -22.29 3.08 31.22
C MET A 1 -21.15 3.99 30.82
N SER A 2 -19.90 3.52 30.95
CA SER A 2 -18.73 4.33 30.62
C SER A 2 -18.56 4.37 29.10
N GLN A 3 -18.60 5.57 28.52
CA GLN A 3 -18.29 5.79 27.11
C GLN A 3 -16.81 5.43 26.89
N LEU A 4 -16.56 4.34 26.17
CA LEU A 4 -15.22 4.00 25.67
C LEU A 4 -14.82 5.07 24.64
N SER A 5 -14.05 6.02 25.11
CA SER A 5 -13.44 7.07 24.32
C SER A 5 -12.47 6.45 23.30
N LYS A 6 -12.88 6.35 22.02
CA LYS A 6 -12.01 5.97 20.88
C LYS A 6 -11.05 7.13 20.55
N HIS A 7 -10.18 7.51 21.47
CA HIS A 7 -9.09 8.43 21.11
C HIS A 7 -7.98 7.62 20.45
N GLY A 8 -7.95 7.64 19.11
CA GLY A 8 -6.81 7.15 18.33
C GLY A 8 -5.51 7.89 18.69
N LEU A 9 -4.38 7.36 18.21
CA LEU A 9 -3.05 7.96 18.39
C LEU A 9 -3.04 9.45 17.98
N THR A 10 -2.64 10.34 18.88
CA THR A 10 -2.43 11.77 18.54
C THR A 10 -1.20 11.93 17.65
N ARG A 11 -1.16 12.97 16.81
CA ARG A 11 0.02 13.25 15.94
C ARG A 11 1.34 13.33 16.72
N ARG A 12 1.33 13.93 17.91
CA ARG A 12 2.51 13.99 18.78
C ARG A 12 2.92 12.59 19.27
N ALA A 13 1.95 11.78 19.71
CA ALA A 13 2.22 10.42 20.15
C ALA A 13 2.73 9.53 19.01
N LEU A 14 2.22 9.73 17.79
CA LEU A 14 2.71 9.09 16.58
C LEU A 14 4.18 9.42 16.32
N LEU A 15 4.51 10.72 16.26
CA LEU A 15 5.88 11.18 16.03
C LEU A 15 6.86 10.71 17.11
N SER A 16 6.43 10.59 18.37
CA SER A 16 7.29 10.09 19.46
C SER A 16 7.57 8.59 19.43
N ARG A 17 6.81 7.81 18.66
CA ARG A 17 6.88 6.33 18.63
C ARG A 17 7.35 5.77 17.30
N ALA A 18 7.66 6.64 16.34
CA ALA A 18 8.05 6.26 14.98
C ALA A 18 9.57 6.13 14.83
N ALA A 19 9.99 5.12 14.07
CA ALA A 19 11.34 4.91 13.55
C ALA A 19 11.29 4.95 12.01
N ALA A 20 12.37 5.41 11.37
CA ALA A 20 12.43 5.51 9.91
C ALA A 20 12.42 4.11 9.27
N ALA A 21 11.51 3.87 8.31
CA ALA A 21 11.36 2.60 7.59
C ALA A 21 11.15 2.89 6.09
N GLY A 22 12.25 3.01 5.34
CA GLY A 22 12.20 3.44 3.94
C GLY A 22 11.75 4.91 3.77
N THR A 23 11.51 5.32 2.53
CA THR A 23 11.15 6.72 2.19
C THR A 23 9.65 7.01 2.28
N LEU A 24 8.80 5.98 2.12
CA LEU A 24 7.34 6.14 2.06
C LEU A 24 6.65 6.09 3.42
N ALA A 25 7.28 5.47 4.42
CA ALA A 25 6.67 5.28 5.72
C ALA A 25 7.67 5.36 6.87
N VAL A 26 7.12 5.53 8.06
CA VAL A 26 7.81 5.32 9.33
C VAL A 26 7.04 4.25 10.10
N ALA A 27 7.76 3.32 10.70
CA ALA A 27 7.18 2.23 11.50
C ALA A 27 7.24 2.59 12.99
N GLY A 28 6.19 2.28 13.74
CA GLY A 28 6.18 2.42 15.19
C GLY A 28 5.39 1.29 15.83
N ALA A 29 5.45 1.16 17.16
CA ALA A 29 4.84 0.01 17.84
C ALA A 29 3.31 -0.10 17.57
N GLY A 30 2.94 -1.03 16.69
CA GLY A 30 1.60 -1.33 16.21
C GLY A 30 1.10 -0.48 15.05
N PHE A 31 1.95 0.24 14.32
CA PHE A 31 1.50 1.07 13.18
C PHE A 31 2.61 1.37 12.16
N ILE A 32 2.18 1.73 10.94
CA ILE A 32 3.00 2.50 10.00
C ILE A 32 2.34 3.85 9.70
N ALA A 33 3.13 4.87 9.36
CA ALA A 33 2.62 6.21 9.08
C ALA A 33 3.42 6.93 8.01
N ALA A 34 2.83 7.98 7.44
CA ALA A 34 3.56 8.91 6.59
C ALA A 34 4.71 9.59 7.37
N PRO A 35 5.86 9.90 6.74
CA PRO A 35 6.94 10.66 7.39
C PRO A 35 6.48 12.02 7.94
N ASP A 36 5.50 12.66 7.31
CA ASP A 36 4.90 13.93 7.73
C ASP A 36 3.70 13.77 8.68
N ALA A 37 3.34 12.53 9.03
CA ALA A 37 2.16 12.16 9.80
C ALA A 37 0.81 12.58 9.19
N ALA A 38 0.72 12.71 7.85
CA ALA A 38 -0.55 12.97 7.15
C ALA A 38 -1.52 11.77 7.19
N TRP A 39 -1.00 10.56 7.35
CA TRP A 39 -1.78 9.34 7.54
C TRP A 39 -1.05 8.37 8.47
N ALA A 40 -1.81 7.45 9.06
CA ALA A 40 -1.30 6.31 9.82
C ALA A 40 -2.25 5.11 9.67
N VAL A 41 -1.68 3.92 9.66
CA VAL A 41 -2.41 2.64 9.59
C VAL A 41 -1.94 1.78 10.75
N GLU A 42 -2.88 1.32 11.57
CA GLU A 42 -2.62 0.34 12.63
C GLU A 42 -2.21 -1.00 12.00
N VAL A 43 -1.31 -1.74 12.64
CA VAL A 43 -0.80 -3.05 12.22
C VAL A 43 -0.96 -4.01 13.38
N GLY A 44 -1.56 -5.19 13.17
CA GLY A 44 -1.95 -6.07 14.28
C GLY A 44 -1.64 -7.56 14.13
N LYS A 45 -1.60 -8.09 12.90
CA LYS A 45 -1.42 -9.53 12.58
C LYS A 45 -0.08 -9.81 11.91
N ILE A 46 0.44 -8.84 11.17
CA ILE A 46 1.80 -8.84 10.62
C ILE A 46 2.67 -7.84 11.38
N SER A 47 3.97 -7.80 11.09
CA SER A 47 4.91 -6.80 11.60
C SER A 47 4.80 -5.49 10.83
N GLU A 48 5.31 -4.42 11.43
CA GLU A 48 5.34 -3.11 10.79
C GLU A 48 6.30 -3.07 9.60
N HIS A 49 7.39 -3.84 9.65
CA HIS A 49 8.31 -4.03 8.51
C HIS A 49 7.60 -4.70 7.33
N GLU A 50 6.84 -5.77 7.59
CA GLU A 50 6.06 -6.44 6.55
C GLU A 50 5.02 -5.50 5.93
N MET A 51 4.31 -4.72 6.76
CA MET A 51 3.34 -3.74 6.24
C MET A 51 4.02 -2.63 5.42
N ALA A 52 5.15 -2.10 5.88
CA ALA A 52 5.91 -1.09 5.15
C ALA A 52 6.45 -1.64 3.82
N THR A 53 6.91 -2.89 3.82
CA THR A 53 7.36 -3.60 2.61
C THR A 53 6.22 -3.78 1.61
N LEU A 54 5.04 -4.20 2.07
CA LEU A 54 3.85 -4.31 1.22
C LEU A 54 3.45 -2.96 0.61
N LEU A 55 3.51 -1.87 1.39
CA LEU A 55 3.25 -0.52 0.90
C LEU A 55 4.24 -0.11 -0.21
N GLN A 56 5.54 -0.32 0.01
CA GLN A 56 6.57 -0.02 -0.98
C GLN A 56 6.40 -0.86 -2.24
N MET A 57 6.19 -2.16 -2.07
CA MET A 57 5.92 -3.09 -3.17
C MET A 57 4.66 -2.69 -3.95
N ALA A 58 3.61 -2.21 -3.28
CA ALA A 58 2.41 -1.73 -3.95
C ALA A 58 2.66 -0.50 -4.82
N ARG A 59 3.50 0.43 -4.35
CA ARG A 59 3.96 1.58 -5.15
C ARG A 59 4.77 1.16 -6.36
N ASP A 60 5.66 0.18 -6.20
CA ASP A 60 6.53 -0.25 -7.30
C ASP A 60 5.78 -1.13 -8.33
N ILE A 61 4.70 -1.84 -7.93
CA ILE A 61 3.85 -2.63 -8.86
C ILE A 61 2.92 -1.72 -9.71
N TYR A 62 2.30 -0.72 -9.09
CA TYR A 62 1.42 0.24 -9.78
C TYR A 62 1.84 1.68 -9.48
N PRO A 63 2.91 2.18 -10.13
CA PRO A 63 3.49 3.49 -9.81
C PRO A 63 2.64 4.63 -10.37
N HIS A 64 1.80 5.23 -9.51
CA HIS A 64 1.02 6.43 -9.87
C HIS A 64 1.46 7.68 -9.09
N ASP A 65 2.14 8.62 -9.74
CA ASP A 65 2.63 9.87 -9.13
C ASP A 65 1.52 10.73 -8.51
N ARG A 66 0.32 10.71 -9.11
CA ARG A 66 -0.82 11.53 -8.67
C ARG A 66 -1.63 10.90 -7.52
N ILE A 67 -1.31 9.66 -7.14
CA ILE A 67 -2.01 8.94 -6.08
C ILE A 67 -1.15 8.97 -4.81
N GLY A 68 -1.71 9.51 -3.72
CA GLY A 68 -1.00 9.58 -2.44
C GLY A 68 -0.86 8.21 -1.76
N ASP A 69 0.23 8.02 -1.00
CA ASP A 69 0.60 6.74 -0.36
C ASP A 69 -0.51 6.16 0.54
N ARG A 70 -1.36 7.01 1.13
CA ARG A 70 -2.49 6.55 1.95
C ARG A 70 -3.39 5.55 1.22
N PHE A 71 -3.58 5.72 -0.09
CA PHE A 71 -4.44 4.85 -0.88
C PHE A 71 -3.81 3.47 -1.07
N TYR A 72 -2.48 3.40 -1.19
CA TYR A 72 -1.74 2.15 -1.21
C TYR A 72 -1.75 1.49 0.17
N ALA A 73 -1.59 2.28 1.25
CA ALA A 73 -1.67 1.79 2.61
C ALA A 73 -3.05 1.17 2.92
N ILE A 74 -4.13 1.77 2.43
CA ILE A 74 -5.49 1.20 2.48
C ILE A 74 -5.55 -0.10 1.65
N ALA A 75 -5.01 -0.10 0.44
CA ALA A 75 -5.07 -1.23 -0.48
C ALA A 75 -4.38 -2.49 0.07
N VAL A 76 -3.25 -2.33 0.77
CA VAL A 76 -2.51 -3.46 1.34
C VAL A 76 -2.98 -3.87 2.74
N LYS A 77 -3.85 -3.07 3.38
CA LYS A 77 -4.31 -3.33 4.75
C LYS A 77 -5.00 -4.69 4.93
N SER A 78 -5.67 -5.21 3.90
CA SER A 78 -6.31 -6.53 3.98
C SER A 78 -5.33 -7.69 4.20
N HIS A 79 -4.03 -7.49 3.91
CA HIS A 79 -2.98 -8.46 4.18
C HIS A 79 -2.65 -8.60 5.68
N ASP A 80 -3.04 -7.63 6.51
CA ASP A 80 -2.92 -7.69 7.96
C ASP A 80 -4.05 -8.54 8.57
N SER A 81 -4.03 -9.83 8.28
CA SER A 81 -5.06 -10.80 8.69
C SER A 81 -4.45 -12.13 9.14
N ASP A 82 -5.17 -12.88 9.97
CA ASP A 82 -4.70 -14.19 10.46
C ASP A 82 -4.52 -15.21 9.33
N ASP A 83 -5.31 -15.12 8.26
CA ASP A 83 -5.26 -16.03 7.12
C ASP A 83 -4.06 -15.75 6.19
N GLN A 84 -3.55 -14.51 6.17
CA GLN A 84 -2.50 -14.10 5.24
C GLN A 84 -1.15 -13.86 5.90
N LYS A 85 -1.08 -13.73 7.23
CA LYS A 85 0.17 -13.41 7.95
C LYS A 85 1.34 -14.33 7.61
N GLN A 86 1.10 -15.62 7.41
CA GLN A 86 2.17 -16.56 7.06
C GLN A 86 2.71 -16.30 5.64
N MET A 87 1.82 -16.16 4.66
CA MET A 87 2.20 -15.83 3.28
C MET A 87 2.96 -14.50 3.23
N VAL A 88 2.52 -13.51 3.99
CA VAL A 88 3.19 -12.20 4.08
C VAL A 88 4.58 -12.34 4.68
N ALA A 89 4.71 -13.03 5.81
CA ALA A 89 6.01 -13.21 6.47
C ALA A 89 7.02 -13.93 5.58
N GLU A 90 6.62 -15.03 4.94
CA GLU A 90 7.48 -15.79 4.04
C GLU A 90 7.84 -14.99 2.78
N GLY A 91 6.85 -14.28 2.21
CA GLY A 91 7.05 -13.47 1.01
C GLY A 91 7.95 -12.26 1.21
N VAL A 92 7.75 -11.53 2.30
CA VAL A 92 8.60 -10.40 2.70
C VAL A 92 10.01 -10.87 3.01
N ALA A 93 10.17 -11.97 3.75
CA ALA A 93 11.48 -12.53 4.04
C ALA A 93 12.24 -12.94 2.76
N ALA A 94 11.54 -13.51 1.77
CA ALA A 94 12.13 -13.85 0.47
C ALA A 94 12.51 -12.59 -0.32
N LEU A 95 11.66 -11.55 -0.30
CA LEU A 95 11.94 -10.29 -0.97
C LEU A 95 13.14 -9.56 -0.34
N ASP A 96 13.24 -9.55 0.99
CA ASP A 96 14.40 -9.00 1.70
C ASP A 96 15.67 -9.81 1.44
N ALA A 97 15.57 -11.13 1.30
CA ALA A 97 16.70 -11.96 0.89
C ALA A 97 17.18 -11.62 -0.52
N ALA A 98 16.26 -11.42 -1.48
CA ALA A 98 16.60 -10.98 -2.84
C ALA A 98 17.26 -9.59 -2.85
N ALA A 99 16.81 -8.67 -1.97
CA ALA A 99 17.44 -7.37 -1.80
C ALA A 99 18.87 -7.48 -1.24
N LYS A 100 19.10 -8.41 -0.29
CA LYS A 100 20.44 -8.72 0.23
C LYS A 100 21.38 -9.28 -0.82
N GLU A 101 20.89 -10.16 -1.68
CA GLU A 101 21.66 -10.67 -2.83
C GLU A 101 22.02 -9.54 -3.82
N ALA A 102 21.16 -8.52 -3.93
CA ALA A 102 21.42 -7.31 -4.71
C ALA A 102 22.29 -6.26 -4.00
N GLY A 103 22.74 -6.51 -2.77
CA GLY A 103 23.65 -5.64 -2.01
C GLY A 103 22.99 -4.59 -1.11
N PHE A 104 21.71 -4.74 -0.79
CA PHE A 104 20.97 -3.88 0.14
C PHE A 104 20.71 -4.59 1.47
N ASP A 105 20.46 -3.85 2.55
CA ASP A 105 20.18 -4.48 3.86
C ASP A 105 18.81 -5.21 3.89
N ASP A 106 17.82 -4.66 3.19
CA ASP A 106 16.47 -5.21 2.97
C ASP A 106 15.83 -4.51 1.74
N TYR A 107 14.59 -4.88 1.39
CA TYR A 107 13.92 -4.28 0.24
C TYR A 107 13.65 -2.78 0.40
N LEU A 108 13.35 -2.33 1.62
CA LEU A 108 13.09 -0.91 1.93
C LEU A 108 14.36 -0.05 1.87
N SER A 109 15.52 -0.66 2.01
CA SER A 109 16.84 -0.02 1.93
C SER A 109 17.29 0.25 0.49
N ALA A 110 16.65 -0.37 -0.51
CA ALA A 110 16.86 -0.05 -1.91
C ALA A 110 16.21 1.30 -2.27
N GLY A 111 17.00 2.36 -2.18
CA GLY A 111 16.53 3.74 -2.31
C GLY A 111 15.99 4.11 -3.69
N TRP A 112 16.55 3.55 -4.76
CA TRP A 112 16.10 3.82 -6.13
C TRP A 112 15.04 2.84 -6.59
N GLU A 113 14.00 3.37 -7.25
CA GLU A 113 12.92 2.56 -7.82
C GLU A 113 13.45 1.53 -8.82
N ALA A 114 14.43 1.89 -9.65
CA ALA A 114 15.01 0.96 -10.62
C ALA A 114 15.63 -0.29 -9.96
N ASP A 115 16.26 -0.12 -8.79
CA ASP A 115 16.84 -1.23 -8.03
C ASP A 115 15.71 -2.11 -7.46
N ARG A 116 14.70 -1.49 -6.85
CA ARG A 116 13.52 -2.18 -6.32
C ARG A 116 12.76 -2.96 -7.38
N VAL A 117 12.53 -2.38 -8.55
CA VAL A 117 11.89 -3.06 -9.69
C VAL A 117 12.73 -4.24 -10.17
N THR A 118 14.06 -4.11 -10.19
CA THR A 118 14.95 -5.23 -10.54
C THR A 118 14.82 -6.37 -9.53
N ILE A 119 14.78 -6.06 -8.24
CA ILE A 119 14.58 -7.04 -7.17
C ILE A 119 13.19 -7.70 -7.29
N LEU A 120 12.12 -6.91 -7.44
CA LEU A 120 10.74 -7.42 -7.57
C LEU A 120 10.56 -8.38 -8.73
N LYS A 121 11.21 -8.12 -9.87
CA LYS A 121 11.16 -9.00 -11.03
C LYS A 121 11.70 -10.40 -10.74
N THR A 122 12.62 -10.55 -9.77
CA THR A 122 13.13 -11.87 -9.40
C THR A 122 12.08 -12.74 -8.69
N ILE A 123 11.04 -12.13 -8.13
CA ILE A 123 9.94 -12.81 -7.43
C ILE A 123 8.60 -12.71 -8.16
N GLU A 124 8.55 -12.17 -9.39
CA GLU A 124 7.28 -11.82 -10.04
C GLU A 124 6.36 -13.03 -10.29
N ASP A 125 6.93 -14.21 -10.53
CA ASP A 125 6.18 -15.45 -10.74
C ASP A 125 5.76 -16.15 -9.44
N THR A 126 6.11 -15.60 -8.27
CA THR A 126 5.78 -16.22 -6.99
C THR A 126 4.31 -16.03 -6.62
N PRO A 127 3.70 -16.97 -5.86
CA PRO A 127 2.35 -16.81 -5.34
C PRO A 127 2.17 -15.55 -4.48
N PHE A 128 3.20 -15.16 -3.72
CA PHE A 128 3.20 -13.95 -2.91
C PHE A 128 3.04 -12.70 -3.78
N PHE A 129 3.89 -12.54 -4.80
CA PHE A 129 3.84 -11.39 -5.71
C PHE A 129 2.49 -11.32 -6.43
N GLN A 130 2.02 -12.44 -7.00
CA GLN A 130 0.75 -12.46 -7.72
C GLN A 130 -0.45 -12.18 -6.81
N THR A 131 -0.40 -12.60 -5.55
CA THR A 131 -1.47 -12.31 -4.57
C THR A 131 -1.53 -10.82 -4.24
N VAL A 132 -0.38 -10.19 -3.95
CA VAL A 132 -0.34 -8.75 -3.66
C VAL A 132 -0.75 -7.95 -4.91
N ARG A 133 -0.18 -8.27 -6.08
CA ARG A 133 -0.54 -7.62 -7.36
C ARG A 133 -2.02 -7.74 -7.68
N GLY A 134 -2.61 -8.92 -7.50
CA GLY A 134 -4.03 -9.16 -7.74
C GLY A 134 -4.92 -8.41 -6.74
N GLY A 135 -4.55 -8.42 -5.45
CA GLY A 135 -5.23 -7.68 -4.39
C GLY A 135 -5.27 -6.18 -4.64
N LEU A 136 -4.20 -5.60 -5.19
CA LEU A 136 -4.14 -4.18 -5.53
C LEU A 136 -5.13 -3.76 -6.62
N VAL A 137 -5.52 -4.66 -7.54
CA VAL A 137 -6.50 -4.32 -8.59
C VAL A 137 -7.83 -3.87 -7.96
N THR A 138 -8.29 -4.58 -6.93
CA THR A 138 -9.52 -4.22 -6.23
C THR A 138 -9.26 -3.27 -5.06
N GLY A 139 -8.16 -3.46 -4.32
CA GLY A 139 -7.82 -2.65 -3.16
C GLY A 139 -7.49 -1.20 -3.50
N LEU A 140 -6.76 -0.95 -4.59
CA LEU A 140 -6.37 0.40 -5.01
C LEU A 140 -7.49 1.05 -5.83
N TYR A 141 -7.86 0.46 -6.97
CA TYR A 141 -8.73 1.12 -7.95
C TYR A 141 -10.21 1.21 -7.54
N ASN A 142 -10.66 0.46 -6.52
CA ASN A 142 -12.04 0.54 -6.03
C ASN A 142 -12.25 1.63 -4.96
N GLN A 143 -11.25 2.47 -4.69
CA GLN A 143 -11.38 3.61 -3.78
C GLN A 143 -12.00 4.80 -4.55
N LYS A 144 -13.26 5.14 -4.25
CA LYS A 144 -14.00 6.15 -5.04
C LYS A 144 -13.31 7.52 -5.11
N GLU A 145 -12.51 7.89 -4.10
CA GLU A 145 -11.82 9.18 -4.08
C GLU A 145 -10.75 9.32 -5.16
N ILE A 146 -10.25 8.22 -5.75
CA ILE A 146 -9.24 8.28 -6.81
C ILE A 146 -9.82 8.18 -8.22
N TRP A 147 -11.11 7.86 -8.37
CA TRP A 147 -11.75 7.75 -9.69
C TRP A 147 -11.63 9.00 -10.56
N PRO A 148 -11.80 10.24 -10.03
CA PRO A 148 -11.61 11.45 -10.83
C PRO A 148 -10.18 11.62 -11.36
N ILE A 149 -9.18 11.04 -10.70
CA ILE A 149 -7.78 11.12 -11.14
C ILE A 149 -7.57 10.29 -12.42
N PHE A 150 -8.32 9.19 -12.55
CA PHE A 150 -8.33 8.32 -13.73
C PHE A 150 -9.35 8.71 -14.80
N GLY A 151 -10.10 9.80 -14.60
CA GLY A 151 -11.21 10.17 -15.49
C GLY A 151 -12.38 9.17 -15.44
N TYR A 152 -12.48 8.36 -14.38
CA TYR A 152 -13.59 7.43 -14.22
C TYR A 152 -14.76 8.12 -13.52
N GLU A 153 -15.93 8.12 -14.18
CA GLU A 153 -17.11 8.87 -13.73
C GLU A 153 -17.93 8.18 -12.63
N GLY A 154 -17.49 7.00 -12.18
CA GLY A 154 -18.16 6.20 -11.17
C GLY A 154 -19.19 5.24 -11.74
N GLU A 155 -19.87 4.47 -10.89
CA GLU A 155 -20.64 3.32 -11.36
C GLU A 155 -21.82 3.70 -12.29
N SER A 156 -21.96 2.98 -13.41
CA SER A 156 -23.00 3.28 -14.41
C SER A 156 -24.36 2.65 -14.09
N TYR A 157 -24.38 1.50 -13.41
CA TYR A 157 -25.60 0.71 -13.24
C TYR A 157 -26.68 1.45 -12.44
N SER A 158 -26.31 2.10 -11.34
CA SER A 158 -27.24 2.90 -10.52
C SER A 158 -27.63 4.22 -11.19
N GLN A 159 -26.88 4.65 -12.20
CA GLN A 159 -27.02 5.96 -12.87
C GLN A 159 -27.69 5.87 -14.26
N GLY A 160 -28.15 4.68 -14.67
CA GLY A 160 -28.83 4.50 -15.96
C GLY A 160 -27.89 4.43 -17.17
N GLY A 161 -26.61 4.10 -16.97
CA GLY A 161 -25.60 4.00 -18.03
C GLY A 161 -24.84 5.30 -18.28
N TYR A 162 -23.83 5.24 -19.16
CA TYR A 162 -23.00 6.41 -19.54
C TYR A 162 -23.51 7.16 -20.77
N ILE A 163 -24.54 6.68 -21.49
CA ILE A 163 -25.01 7.28 -22.75
C ILE A 163 -25.26 8.81 -22.61
N ASN A 164 -25.74 9.28 -21.46
CA ASN A 164 -25.96 10.71 -21.18
C ASN A 164 -25.09 11.25 -20.02
N ARG A 165 -24.01 10.53 -19.68
CA ARG A 165 -23.07 10.81 -18.58
C ARG A 165 -21.69 10.29 -19.02
N GLY A 166 -20.97 11.11 -19.78
CA GLY A 166 -19.58 10.88 -20.14
C GLY A 166 -19.21 9.71 -21.03
N PHE A 167 -20.17 9.06 -21.71
CA PHE A 167 -19.83 8.19 -22.84
C PHE A 167 -18.99 8.92 -23.90
N ASP A 168 -19.28 10.20 -24.12
CA ASP A 168 -18.57 11.07 -25.08
C ASP A 168 -17.57 12.04 -24.42
N ASP A 169 -17.34 11.97 -23.11
CA ASP A 169 -16.40 12.85 -22.38
C ASP A 169 -14.95 12.32 -22.50
N ILE A 170 -14.54 11.99 -23.73
CA ILE A 170 -13.23 11.41 -24.04
C ILE A 170 -12.29 12.49 -24.58
N ASP A 171 -11.28 12.87 -23.79
CA ASP A 171 -10.21 13.79 -24.23
C ASP A 171 -9.18 13.14 -25.17
N TRP A 172 -9.28 11.83 -25.38
CA TRP A 172 -8.31 11.05 -26.14
C TRP A 172 -9.01 9.98 -27.01
N LEU A 173 -9.16 10.30 -28.29
CA LEU A 173 -9.33 9.37 -29.42
C LEU A 173 -8.61 9.96 -30.64
#